data_AF-A0AAF3EPU7-F1
#
_entry.id   AF-A0AAF3EPU7-F1
#
_cell.length_a   1.000
_cell.length_b   1.000
_cell.length_c   1.000
_cell.angle_alpha   90.00
_cell.angle_beta   90.00
_cell.angle_gamma   90.00
#
_symmetry.space_group_name_H-M   'P 1'
#
loop_
_entity.id
_entity.type
_entity.pdbx_description
1 polymer ?
#
loop_
_entity_poly.entity_id
_entity_poly.type
_entity_poly.pdbx_seq_one_letter_code
_entity_poly.pdbx_strand_id
1 'polypeptide(L)'
;MDSTELLYKLLSNSRVKCSDLTSVQEKLAKIQNDGPNELLILSDFDYTATKAFDENGRRCWPTLGVFEILLNQMEGGLSEELKNVFTRYTPIELDPNLCDEEKTPHMIECWTQLHNIILSSGFDRIERWIQGMGSILVKSKHSNLPFFDKLWKCYRDSSKYIDYC
;
A
#
# COMPACT_ATOMS: atom_id res chain seq x y z
N MET A 1 19.24 -15.81 16.79
CA MET A 1 19.70 -14.72 15.93
C MET A 1 19.55 -13.43 16.70
N ASP A 2 20.68 -12.86 17.14
CA ASP A 2 20.71 -11.56 17.78
C ASP A 2 20.51 -10.42 16.76
N SER A 3 20.44 -9.18 17.24
CA SER A 3 20.19 -8.01 16.39
C SER A 3 21.31 -7.74 15.39
N THR A 4 22.54 -8.13 15.73
CA THR A 4 23.74 -7.97 14.89
C THR A 4 23.68 -8.91 13.69
N GLU A 5 23.42 -10.18 13.93
CA GLU A 5 23.25 -11.19 12.89
C GLU A 5 22.06 -10.86 11.97
N LEU A 6 20.95 -10.35 12.54
CA LEU A 6 19.80 -9.89 11.77
C LEU A 6 20.16 -8.71 10.85
N LEU A 7 20.91 -7.73 11.37
CA LEU A 7 21.35 -6.57 10.59
C LEU A 7 22.26 -7.00 9.43
N TYR A 8 23.24 -7.88 9.68
CA TYR A 8 24.09 -8.41 8.61
C TYR A 8 23.29 -9.11 7.52
N LYS A 9 22.29 -9.90 7.90
CA LYS A 9 21.40 -10.57 6.94
C LYS A 9 20.62 -9.56 6.09
N LEU A 10 20.10 -8.49 6.68
CA LEU A 10 19.41 -7.42 5.94
C LEU A 10 20.34 -6.72 4.95
N LEU A 11 21.55 -6.37 5.38
CA LEU A 11 22.54 -5.66 4.56
C LEU A 11 23.17 -6.51 3.46
N SER A 12 23.05 -7.84 3.53
CA SER A 12 23.49 -8.71 2.42
C SER A 12 22.67 -8.52 1.13
N ASN A 13 21.50 -7.88 1.22
CA ASN A 13 20.70 -7.52 0.06
C ASN A 13 21.08 -6.13 -0.46
N SER A 14 21.59 -6.06 -1.69
CA SER A 14 22.08 -4.81 -2.31
C SER A 14 21.01 -3.71 -2.48
N ARG A 15 19.72 -4.07 -2.44
CA ARG A 15 18.58 -3.13 -2.49
C ARG A 15 18.31 -2.46 -1.15
N VAL A 16 18.83 -2.99 -0.05
CA VAL A 16 18.70 -2.36 1.27
C VAL A 16 19.69 -1.20 1.35
N LYS A 17 19.16 -0.01 1.60
CA LYS A 17 19.94 1.20 1.88
C LYS A 17 19.60 1.63 3.31
N CYS A 18 20.63 1.93 4.10
CA CYS A 18 20.48 2.36 5.48
C CYS A 18 21.42 3.53 5.74
N SER A 19 20.88 4.63 6.24
CA SER A 19 21.66 5.84 6.56
C SER A 19 22.33 5.76 7.93
N ASP A 20 21.67 5.15 8.91
CA ASP A 20 22.14 5.02 10.29
C ASP A 20 22.01 3.56 10.77
N LEU A 21 23.13 2.84 10.65
CA LEU A 21 23.21 1.43 11.04
C LEU A 21 23.04 1.23 12.55
N THR A 22 23.59 2.13 13.36
CA THR A 22 23.55 2.04 14.82
C THR A 22 22.11 2.18 15.30
N SER A 23 21.39 3.22 14.85
CA SER A 23 19.98 3.42 15.22
C SER A 23 19.09 2.24 14.80
N VAL A 24 19.33 1.66 13.62
CA VAL A 24 18.59 0.47 13.18
C VAL A 24 18.90 -0.73 14.06
N GLN A 25 20.15 -0.97 14.42
CA GLN A 25 20.54 -2.08 15.30
C GLN A 25 19.88 -1.98 16.67
N GLU A 26 19.87 -0.79 17.26
CA GLU A 26 19.22 -0.51 18.56
C GLU A 26 17.71 -0.78 18.50
N LYS A 27 17.03 -0.32 17.44
CA LYS A 27 15.60 -0.57 17.23
C LYS A 27 15.31 -2.06 17.07
N LEU A 28 16.13 -2.80 16.31
CA LEU A 28 16.00 -4.25 16.15
C LEU A 28 16.18 -4.99 17.48
N ALA A 29 17.19 -4.62 18.26
CA ALA A 29 17.42 -5.18 19.59
C ALA A 29 16.23 -4.92 20.53
N LYS A 30 15.67 -3.70 20.51
CA LYS A 30 14.49 -3.36 21.29
C LYS A 30 13.27 -4.20 20.90
N ILE A 31 12.96 -4.31 19.61
CA ILE A 31 11.85 -5.15 19.11
C ILE A 31 12.02 -6.61 19.54
N GLN A 32 13.24 -7.14 19.50
CA GLN A 32 13.53 -8.51 19.93
C GLN A 32 13.36 -8.69 21.45
N ASN A 33 13.80 -7.72 22.25
CA ASN A 33 13.74 -7.79 23.71
C ASN A 33 12.32 -7.59 24.26
N ASP A 34 11.56 -6.65 23.71
CA ASP A 34 10.19 -6.35 24.15
C ASP A 34 9.20 -7.45 23.71
N GLY A 35 9.50 -8.11 22.59
CA GLY A 35 8.73 -9.26 22.10
C GLY A 35 7.42 -8.89 21.39
N PRO A 36 6.67 -9.89 20.91
CA PRO A 36 5.53 -9.68 20.02
C PRO A 36 4.33 -8.99 20.68
N ASN A 37 4.20 -9.06 22.01
CA ASN A 37 3.07 -8.46 22.74
C ASN A 37 3.14 -6.92 22.81
N GLU A 38 4.31 -6.36 22.54
CA GLU A 38 4.61 -4.92 22.51
C GLU A 38 4.82 -4.41 21.08
N LEU A 39 4.57 -5.24 20.07
CA LEU A 39 4.74 -4.90 18.67
C LEU A 39 3.41 -4.46 18.03
N LEU A 40 3.37 -3.21 17.54
CA LEU A 40 2.33 -2.70 16.66
C LEU A 40 2.91 -2.53 15.25
N ILE A 41 2.16 -2.95 14.23
CA ILE A 41 2.54 -2.78 12.83
C ILE A 41 1.55 -1.83 12.17
N LEU A 42 2.07 -0.69 11.73
CA LEU A 42 1.38 0.25 10.88
C LEU A 42 2.01 0.15 9.49
N SER A 43 1.21 -0.16 8.49
CA SER A 43 1.67 -0.33 7.11
C SER A 43 0.73 0.37 6.17
N ASP A 44 1.32 1.02 5.17
CA ASP A 44 0.62 1.40 3.96
C ASP A 44 0.26 0.16 3.11
N PHE A 45 -0.65 0.34 2.14
CA PHE A 45 -1.18 -0.73 1.30
C PHE A 45 -0.64 -0.69 -0.13
N ASP A 46 -0.94 0.37 -0.88
CA ASP A 46 -0.58 0.48 -2.29
C ASP A 46 0.94 0.56 -2.47
N TYR A 47 1.50 -0.33 -3.29
CA TYR A 47 2.94 -0.47 -3.56
C TYR A 47 3.81 -0.89 -2.35
N THR A 48 3.24 -0.90 -1.15
CA THR A 48 3.83 -1.39 0.09
C THR A 48 3.45 -2.86 0.33
N ALA A 49 2.17 -3.17 0.57
CA ALA A 49 1.67 -4.54 0.64
C ALA A 49 1.45 -5.13 -0.76
N THR A 50 1.16 -4.28 -1.74
CA THR A 50 0.96 -4.65 -3.14
C THR A 50 2.24 -4.38 -3.94
N LYS A 51 2.43 -5.05 -5.08
CA LYS A 51 3.62 -4.87 -5.94
C LYS A 51 3.54 -3.51 -6.63
N ALA A 52 4.67 -2.80 -6.72
CA ALA A 52 4.81 -1.62 -7.57
C ALA A 52 4.99 -2.01 -9.05
N PHE A 53 5.73 -3.09 -9.31
CA PHE A 53 6.03 -3.58 -10.65
C PHE A 53 5.83 -5.09 -10.71
N ASP A 54 5.39 -5.60 -11.85
CA ASP A 54 5.27 -7.04 -12.10
C ASP A 54 6.60 -7.66 -12.56
N GLU A 55 6.61 -8.98 -12.77
CA GLU A 55 7.81 -9.73 -13.19
C GLU A 55 8.37 -9.29 -14.54
N ASN A 56 7.55 -8.60 -15.37
CA ASN A 56 7.93 -8.05 -16.66
C ASN A 56 8.35 -6.57 -16.56
N GLY A 57 8.44 -6.00 -15.35
CA GLY A 57 8.79 -4.60 -15.12
C GLY A 57 7.66 -3.60 -15.39
N ARG A 58 6.42 -4.06 -15.62
CA ARG A 58 5.28 -3.17 -15.85
C ARG A 58 4.74 -2.65 -14.52
N ARG A 59 4.36 -1.37 -14.48
CA ARG A 59 3.73 -0.76 -13.29
C ARG A 59 2.43 -1.49 -12.98
N CYS A 60 2.26 -1.91 -11.73
CA CYS A 60 1.01 -2.46 -11.22
C CYS A 60 0.05 -1.33 -10.86
N TRP A 61 -1.25 -1.64 -10.82
CA TRP A 61 -2.27 -0.67 -10.47
C TRP A 61 -2.33 -0.43 -8.97
N PRO A 62 -2.58 0.82 -8.51
CA PRO A 62 -2.99 1.08 -7.15
C PRO A 62 -4.47 0.69 -6.98
N THR A 63 -4.97 0.72 -5.75
CA THR A 63 -6.36 0.37 -5.43
C THR A 63 -7.37 1.17 -6.25
N LEU A 64 -7.15 2.49 -6.39
CA LEU A 64 -8.01 3.34 -7.22
C LEU A 64 -8.03 2.96 -8.71
N GLY A 65 -6.97 2.32 -9.22
CA GLY A 65 -6.90 1.85 -10.61
C GLY A 65 -7.96 0.79 -10.93
N VAL A 66 -8.51 0.11 -9.92
CA VAL A 66 -9.63 -0.82 -10.11
C VAL A 66 -10.86 -0.08 -10.66
N PHE A 67 -11.13 1.14 -10.19
CA PHE A 67 -12.26 1.93 -10.66
C PHE A 67 -12.08 2.38 -12.11
N GLU A 68 -10.86 2.68 -12.55
CA GLU A 68 -10.63 3.03 -13.97
C GLU A 68 -11.09 1.90 -14.89
N ILE A 69 -10.79 0.65 -14.53
CA ILE A 69 -11.13 -0.51 -15.35
C ILE A 69 -12.63 -0.78 -15.31
N LEU A 70 -13.24 -0.68 -14.13
CA LEU A 70 -14.69 -0.83 -13.99
C LEU A 70 -15.44 0.24 -14.78
N LEU A 71 -15.01 1.51 -14.69
CA LEU A 71 -15.62 2.60 -15.42
C LEU A 71 -15.42 2.48 -16.93
N ASN A 72 -14.28 1.94 -17.40
CA ASN A 72 -14.08 1.67 -18.84
C ASN A 72 -15.04 0.62 -19.39
N GLN A 73 -15.63 -0.22 -18.55
CA GLN A 73 -16.66 -1.20 -18.94
C GLN A 73 -18.08 -0.60 -18.94
N MET A 74 -18.25 0.60 -18.37
CA MET A 74 -19.51 1.31 -18.31
C MET A 74 -19.63 2.33 -19.45
N GLU A 75 -20.84 2.53 -19.94
CA GLU A 75 -21.14 3.68 -20.81
C GLU A 75 -21.25 4.95 -19.95
N GLY A 76 -20.79 6.10 -20.46
CA GLY A 76 -21.01 7.40 -19.79
C GLY A 76 -19.79 8.29 -19.55
N GLY A 77 -18.61 7.96 -20.09
CA GLY A 77 -17.46 8.88 -20.12
C GLY A 77 -16.74 9.12 -18.79
N LEU A 78 -17.26 8.61 -17.66
CA LEU A 78 -16.66 8.73 -16.33
C LEU A 78 -15.23 8.17 -16.25
N SER A 79 -14.88 7.17 -17.08
CA SER A 79 -13.51 6.67 -17.15
C SER A 79 -12.52 7.70 -17.70
N GLU A 80 -12.96 8.55 -18.63
CA GLU A 80 -12.16 9.63 -19.19
C GLU A 80 -12.01 10.77 -18.18
N GLU A 81 -13.08 11.10 -17.44
CA GLU A 81 -13.01 12.05 -16.33
C GLU A 81 -12.00 11.58 -15.27
N LEU A 82 -12.05 10.31 -14.86
CA LEU A 82 -11.11 9.74 -13.90
C LEU A 82 -9.66 9.84 -14.40
N LYS A 83 -9.41 9.49 -15.67
CA LYS A 83 -8.09 9.61 -16.30
C LYS A 83 -7.60 11.05 -16.30
N ASN A 84 -8.46 12.01 -16.64
CA ASN A 84 -8.11 13.43 -16.65
C ASN A 84 -7.67 13.93 -15.26
N VAL A 85 -8.34 13.47 -14.20
CA VAL A 85 -7.92 13.77 -12.82
C VAL A 85 -6.51 13.21 -12.57
N PHE A 86 -6.25 11.93 -12.87
CA PHE A 86 -4.90 11.37 -12.71
C PHE A 86 -3.84 12.09 -13.54
N THR A 87 -4.11 12.37 -14.81
CA THR A 87 -3.18 13.08 -15.70
C THR A 87 -2.82 14.46 -15.16
N ARG A 88 -3.78 15.15 -14.54
CA ARG A 88 -3.55 16.48 -13.96
C ARG A 88 -2.76 16.42 -12.65
N TYR A 89 -3.12 15.53 -11.73
CA TYR A 89 -2.60 15.58 -10.36
C TYR A 89 -1.39 14.68 -10.11
N THR A 90 -1.17 13.61 -10.89
CA THR A 90 0.00 12.71 -10.72
C THR A 90 1.34 13.46 -10.85
N PRO A 91 1.54 14.36 -11.84
CA PRO A 91 2.78 15.12 -11.94
C PRO A 91 3.04 16.01 -10.72
N ILE A 92 1.97 16.55 -10.11
CA ILE A 92 2.04 17.41 -8.92
C ILE A 92 2.40 16.57 -7.68
N GLU A 93 1.74 15.42 -7.49
CA GLU A 93 2.01 14.49 -6.40
C GLU A 93 3.49 14.05 -6.39
N LEU A 94 4.02 13.74 -7.58
CA LEU A 94 5.37 13.20 -7.75
C LEU A 94 6.45 14.28 -7.92
N ASP A 95 6.11 15.57 -7.95
CA ASP A 95 7.10 16.64 -8.15
C ASP A 95 8.06 16.72 -6.95
N PRO A 96 9.37 16.48 -7.12
CA PRO A 96 10.33 16.58 -6.02
C PRO A 96 10.63 18.02 -5.59
N ASN A 97 10.20 19.02 -6.37
CA ASN A 97 10.47 20.43 -6.09
C ASN A 97 9.36 21.12 -5.29
N LEU A 98 8.19 20.48 -5.15
CA LEU A 98 7.08 20.97 -4.34
C LEU A 98 7.15 20.37 -2.93
N CYS A 99 6.94 21.20 -1.90
CA CYS A 99 6.84 20.73 -0.53
C CYS A 99 5.44 20.15 -0.23
N ASP A 100 5.32 19.47 0.90
CA ASP A 100 4.06 18.83 1.29
C ASP A 100 2.93 19.85 1.46
N GLU A 101 3.23 21.04 2.01
CA GLU A 101 2.27 22.13 2.16
C GLU A 101 1.74 22.64 0.82
N GLU A 102 2.61 22.72 -0.20
CA GLU A 102 2.23 23.13 -1.56
C GLU A 102 1.40 22.05 -2.26
N LYS A 103 1.71 20.77 -2.04
CA LYS A 103 0.97 19.64 -2.65
C LYS A 103 -0.39 19.40 -2.00
N THR A 104 -0.50 19.62 -0.69
CA THR A 104 -1.69 19.31 0.11
C THR A 104 -3.00 19.82 -0.50
N PRO A 105 -3.17 21.11 -0.89
CA PRO A 105 -4.42 21.58 -1.47
C PRO A 105 -4.77 20.88 -2.79
N HIS A 106 -3.77 20.54 -3.61
CA HIS A 106 -3.98 19.79 -4.85
C HIS A 106 -4.39 18.34 -4.59
N MET A 107 -3.82 17.69 -3.58
CA MET A 107 -4.20 16.34 -3.21
C MET A 107 -5.63 16.29 -2.65
N ILE A 108 -6.02 17.27 -1.83
CA ILE A 108 -7.41 17.40 -1.35
C ILE A 108 -8.37 17.54 -2.55
N GLU A 109 -8.05 18.41 -3.50
CA GLU A 109 -8.87 18.61 -4.70
C GLU A 109 -8.96 17.33 -5.55
N CYS A 110 -7.82 16.66 -5.78
CA CYS A 110 -7.73 15.39 -6.49
C CYS A 110 -8.64 14.33 -5.84
N TRP A 111 -8.46 14.06 -4.55
CA TRP A 111 -9.24 13.06 -3.82
C TRP A 111 -10.73 13.40 -3.80
N THR A 112 -11.08 14.68 -3.70
CA THR A 112 -12.48 15.14 -3.77
C THR A 112 -13.10 14.83 -5.14
N GLN A 113 -12.39 15.13 -6.23
CA GLN A 113 -12.88 14.83 -7.59
C GLN A 113 -13.01 13.33 -7.85
N LEU A 114 -11.99 12.55 -7.49
CA LEU A 114 -12.02 11.08 -7.63
C LEU A 114 -13.21 10.48 -6.86
N HIS A 115 -13.42 10.93 -5.62
CA HIS A 115 -14.52 10.43 -4.79
C HIS A 115 -15.89 10.76 -5.41
N ASN A 116 -16.08 11.97 -5.92
CA ASN A 116 -17.34 12.38 -6.56
C ASN A 116 -17.62 11.57 -7.84
N ILE A 117 -16.61 11.28 -8.65
CA ILE A 117 -16.75 10.43 -9.84
C ILE A 117 -17.19 9.02 -9.45
N ILE A 118 -16.54 8.43 -8.43
CA ILE A 118 -16.86 7.08 -7.94
C ILE A 118 -18.27 7.01 -7.33
N LEU A 119 -18.72 8.06 -6.62
CA LEU A 119 -20.09 8.10 -6.11
C LEU A 119 -21.12 8.21 -7.25
N SER A 120 -20.79 8.98 -8.29
CA SER A 120 -21.69 9.22 -9.43
C SER A 120 -21.83 8.02 -10.35
N SER A 121 -20.89 7.07 -10.32
CA SER A 121 -20.95 5.85 -11.14
C SER A 121 -21.94 4.80 -10.64
N GLY A 122 -22.49 4.97 -9.44
CA GLY A 122 -23.47 4.04 -8.86
C GLY A 122 -22.86 2.74 -8.34
N PHE A 123 -21.55 2.69 -8.07
CA PHE A 123 -20.94 1.54 -7.39
C PHE A 123 -21.50 1.41 -5.97
N ASP A 124 -22.09 0.26 -5.65
CA ASP A 124 -22.70 -0.04 -4.36
C ASP A 124 -21.78 -0.90 -3.46
N ARG A 125 -21.32 -2.05 -3.98
CA ARG A 125 -20.42 -2.98 -3.31
C ARG A 125 -19.41 -3.48 -4.32
N ILE A 126 -18.18 -2.97 -4.23
CA ILE A 126 -17.10 -3.26 -5.17
C ILE A 126 -16.86 -4.76 -5.40
N GLU A 127 -17.10 -5.60 -4.39
CA GLU A 127 -17.04 -7.07 -4.47
C GLU A 127 -17.87 -7.65 -5.63
N ARG A 128 -19.08 -7.11 -5.86
CA ARG A 128 -19.97 -7.55 -6.94
C ARG A 128 -19.39 -7.27 -8.32
N TRP A 129 -18.60 -6.21 -8.42
CA TRP A 129 -18.00 -5.72 -9.66
C TRP A 129 -16.65 -6.39 -9.95
N ILE A 130 -15.92 -6.81 -8.90
CA ILE A 130 -14.64 -7.52 -9.05
C ILE A 130 -14.79 -9.04 -9.21
N GLN A 131 -15.97 -9.61 -8.90
CA GLN A 131 -16.31 -11.02 -9.11
C GLN A 131 -16.31 -11.34 -10.62
N GLY A 132 -15.12 -11.64 -11.17
CA GLY A 132 -14.93 -11.95 -12.59
C GLY A 132 -13.72 -11.26 -13.22
N MET A 133 -13.10 -10.29 -12.55
CA MET A 133 -11.95 -9.54 -13.08
C MET A 133 -10.61 -10.32 -13.07
N GLY A 134 -10.61 -11.57 -12.58
CA GLY A 134 -9.40 -12.38 -12.43
C GLY A 134 -8.38 -11.76 -11.47
N SER A 135 -7.21 -12.38 -11.34
CA SER A 135 -6.12 -11.98 -10.43
C SER A 135 -5.29 -10.76 -10.90
N ILE A 136 -5.89 -9.84 -11.67
CA ILE A 136 -5.12 -9.05 -12.64
C ILE A 136 -4.62 -7.68 -12.18
N LEU A 137 -5.09 -7.09 -11.08
CA LEU A 137 -4.88 -5.64 -10.90
C LEU A 137 -4.04 -5.27 -9.69
N VAL A 138 -4.45 -5.74 -8.52
CA VAL A 138 -3.71 -5.53 -7.28
C VAL A 138 -2.92 -6.79 -6.97
N LYS A 139 -1.67 -6.84 -7.46
CA LYS A 139 -0.81 -8.00 -7.24
C LYS A 139 -0.23 -7.92 -5.84
N SER A 140 -0.69 -8.79 -4.94
CA SER A 140 -0.03 -8.97 -3.64
C SER A 140 1.43 -9.40 -3.88
N LYS A 141 2.35 -8.90 -3.04
CA LYS A 141 3.69 -9.49 -2.99
C LYS A 141 3.49 -10.90 -2.42
N HIS A 142 3.63 -11.95 -3.22
CA HIS A 142 3.45 -13.35 -2.77
C HIS A 142 4.29 -13.70 -1.53
N SER A 143 5.41 -12.99 -1.32
CA SER A 143 6.23 -13.04 -0.10
C SER A 143 5.53 -12.56 1.18
N ASN A 144 4.36 -11.93 1.09
CA ASN A 144 3.64 -11.37 2.24
C ASN A 144 2.77 -12.41 2.95
N LEU A 145 2.38 -13.52 2.31
CA LEU A 145 1.53 -14.53 2.97
C LEU A 145 2.23 -15.11 4.22
N PRO A 146 3.50 -15.56 4.15
CA PRO A 146 4.21 -16.02 5.35
C PRO A 146 4.38 -14.93 6.41
N PHE A 147 4.44 -13.66 6.00
CA PHE A 147 4.52 -12.53 6.92
C PHE A 147 3.20 -12.36 7.69
N PHE A 148 2.07 -12.26 6.99
CA PHE A 148 0.75 -12.13 7.61
C PHE A 148 0.38 -13.37 8.44
N ASP A 149 0.70 -14.58 7.97
CA ASP A 149 0.48 -15.82 8.73
C ASP A 149 1.22 -15.80 10.08
N LYS A 150 2.46 -15.30 10.07
CA LYS A 150 3.27 -15.17 11.28
C LYS A 150 2.69 -14.14 12.24
N LEU A 151 2.26 -12.98 11.73
CA LEU A 151 1.59 -11.95 12.53
C LEU A 151 0.29 -12.46 13.14
N TRP A 152 -0.53 -13.12 12.33
CA TRP A 152 -1.79 -13.70 12.77
C TRP A 152 -1.59 -14.74 13.87
N LYS A 153 -0.60 -15.61 13.72
CA LYS A 153 -0.24 -16.60 14.75
C LYS A 153 0.16 -15.91 16.05
N CYS A 154 1.05 -14.93 16.00
CA CYS A 154 1.47 -14.16 17.18
C CYS A 154 0.29 -13.44 17.86
N TYR A 155 -0.60 -12.83 17.07
CA TYR A 155 -1.79 -12.17 17.59
C TYR A 155 -2.75 -13.16 18.27
N ARG A 156 -3.04 -14.30 17.64
CA ARG A 156 -3.93 -15.34 18.21
C ARG A 156 -3.40 -15.91 19.52
N ASP A 157 -2.08 -16.12 19.61
CA ASP A 157 -1.45 -16.70 20.80
C ASP A 157 -1.35 -15.67 21.95
N SER A 158 -1.40 -14.37 21.64
CA SER A 158 -1.57 -13.30 22.63
C SER A 158 -3.05 -13.24 23.02
N SER A 159 -3.39 -13.45 24.29
CA SER A 159 -4.79 -13.45 24.78
C SER A 159 -5.49 -12.07 24.72
N LYS A 160 -5.00 -11.15 23.90
CA LYS A 160 -5.54 -9.81 23.67
C LYS A 160 -6.54 -9.88 22.50
N TYR A 161 -7.77 -10.33 22.78
CA TYR A 161 -8.91 -9.96 21.94
C TYR A 161 -9.09 -8.45 22.08
N ILE A 162 -8.69 -7.68 21.06
CA ILE A 162 -9.20 -6.33 20.90
C ILE A 162 -10.41 -6.48 20.00
N ASP A 163 -11.60 -6.51 20.60
CA ASP A 163 -12.85 -6.29 19.88
C ASP A 163 -12.82 -4.87 19.33
N TYR A 164 -12.51 -4.72 18.05
CA TYR A 164 -12.88 -3.53 17.32
C TYR A 164 -14.36 -3.69 16.94
N CYS A 165 -15.23 -3.14 17.79
CA CYS A 165 -16.63 -2.87 17.44
C CYS A 165 -16.74 -1.89 16.27
#